data_AF-A0A925BK32-F1
#
_entry.id   AF-A0A925BK32-F1
#
_cell.length_a   1.000
_cell.length_b   1.000
_cell.length_c   1.000
_cell.angle_alpha   90.00
_cell.angle_beta   90.00
_cell.angle_gamma   90.00
#
_symmetry.space_group_name_H-M   'P 1'
#
loop_
_entity.id
_entity.type
_entity.pdbx_description
1 polymer ?
#
loop_
_entity_poly.entity_id
_entity_poly.type
_entity_poly.pdbx_seq_one_letter_code
_entity_poly.pdbx_strand_id
1 'polypeptide(L)'
;MKPIRSAFFLTRIAGIVLLLVVFCCVGGWLLNRPKRPSVTDLLAQARSALRTGKVEESESAVRAALTIAPEDSSAWMLLATIAERQRRFPAAIAAYEHVTEPKHLAKAGLAAGHLCLREPGMLAAAERHFRSVFNLDSANMEACEGLAQVLAVSGRSRELVTLLIAMIRGQSFGNFHLYLLSCGGESTIDPQLIGDADDARTRAARGCLFLKRGDFAAARAELRRSLDAEPDREWTQLALGRALLESDSPVEAVVEWRRSLSPTIEVHPEYWQLAGDWSRQRGDLVAAARCDWETVRRDPNSLAACFQLGRYLRESGDESHAASFLNRAEELQQYKTIVETARNGSDLTALQQTVDLAERLGLIWEAYGWSDLAARRDATIEWPRSVRDRLAARLAALPEERTVHEQNPALKIDLSALPLPQFNGDSADGSPPGFASDEHRSDIRFLEEATSVGLTFQYINGGDPISSGLQRMFEFTGGGVAVLDFDRDEWPDAYFVQGCRWDER
;
A
#
# COMPACT_ATOMS: atom_id res chain seq x y z
N MET A 1 -7.25 -3.37 -113.22
CA MET A 1 -7.93 -3.76 -111.96
C MET A 1 -6.86 -4.07 -110.91
N LYS A 2 -6.99 -3.51 -109.71
CA LYS A 2 -6.00 -3.46 -108.61
C LYS A 2 -6.10 -4.70 -107.69
N PRO A 3 -4.98 -5.21 -107.13
CA PRO A 3 -4.99 -5.93 -105.86
C PRO A 3 -3.92 -5.38 -104.90
N ILE A 4 -4.24 -4.35 -104.11
CA ILE A 4 -3.34 -3.84 -103.03
C ILE A 4 -4.08 -3.69 -101.69
N ARG A 5 -5.35 -4.12 -101.57
CA ARG A 5 -6.14 -3.89 -100.35
C ARG A 5 -6.11 -5.02 -99.30
N SER A 6 -5.52 -6.19 -99.57
CA SER A 6 -5.58 -7.34 -98.64
C SER A 6 -4.48 -7.34 -97.57
N ALA A 7 -3.23 -6.97 -97.91
CA ALA A 7 -2.10 -7.04 -96.98
C ALA A 7 -2.19 -6.01 -95.83
N PHE A 8 -2.75 -4.83 -96.09
CA PHE A 8 -2.98 -3.77 -95.09
C PHE A 8 -4.14 -4.10 -94.12
N PHE A 9 -5.06 -4.97 -94.54
CA PHE A 9 -6.22 -5.38 -93.74
C PHE A 9 -5.81 -6.46 -92.73
N LEU A 10 -5.00 -7.43 -93.15
CA LEU A 10 -4.46 -8.48 -92.28
C LEU A 10 -3.50 -7.93 -91.20
N THR A 11 -2.66 -6.94 -91.52
CA THR A 11 -1.78 -6.30 -90.54
C THR A 11 -2.53 -5.45 -89.51
N ARG A 12 -3.63 -4.78 -89.91
CA ARG A 12 -4.53 -4.09 -88.96
C ARG A 12 -5.28 -5.05 -88.06
N ILE A 13 -5.76 -6.17 -88.57
CA ILE A 13 -6.43 -7.20 -87.76
C ILE A 13 -5.44 -7.81 -86.76
N ALA A 14 -4.21 -8.13 -87.19
CA ALA A 14 -3.17 -8.63 -86.29
C ALA A 14 -2.81 -7.63 -85.17
N GLY A 15 -2.74 -6.33 -85.48
CA GLY A 15 -2.52 -5.29 -84.47
C GLY A 15 -3.67 -5.14 -83.48
N ILE A 16 -4.92 -5.27 -83.93
CA ILE A 16 -6.11 -5.22 -83.06
C ILE A 16 -6.19 -6.46 -82.17
N VAL A 17 -5.89 -7.65 -82.70
CA VAL A 17 -5.83 -8.90 -81.93
C VAL A 17 -4.74 -8.84 -80.87
N LEU A 18 -3.56 -8.30 -81.20
CA LEU A 18 -2.48 -8.10 -80.23
C LEU A 18 -2.88 -7.13 -79.10
N LEU A 19 -3.54 -6.02 -79.44
CA LEU A 19 -4.06 -5.06 -78.45
C LEU A 19 -5.12 -5.69 -77.54
N LEU A 20 -6.01 -6.52 -78.08
CA LEU A 20 -7.01 -7.25 -77.29
C LEU A 20 -6.36 -8.28 -76.37
N VAL A 21 -5.34 -9.00 -76.84
CA VAL A 21 -4.58 -9.94 -75.99
C VAL A 21 -3.84 -9.21 -74.88
N VAL A 22 -3.17 -8.08 -75.18
CA VAL A 22 -2.53 -7.26 -74.14
C VAL A 22 -3.56 -6.70 -73.18
N PHE A 23 -4.72 -6.23 -73.65
CA PHE A 23 -5.80 -5.75 -72.79
C PHE A 23 -6.39 -6.86 -71.92
N CYS A 24 -6.55 -8.08 -72.43
CA CYS A 24 -6.97 -9.25 -71.66
C CYS A 24 -5.89 -9.73 -70.67
N CYS A 25 -4.61 -9.67 -71.03
CA CYS A 25 -3.50 -10.01 -70.13
C CYS A 25 -3.33 -8.96 -69.02
N VAL A 26 -3.43 -7.66 -69.35
CA VAL A 26 -3.40 -6.57 -68.38
C VAL A 26 -4.66 -6.55 -67.53
N GLY A 27 -5.83 -6.81 -68.12
CA GLY A 27 -7.10 -6.97 -67.42
C GLY A 27 -7.09 -8.17 -66.49
N GLY A 28 -6.60 -9.32 -66.94
CA GLY A 28 -6.39 -10.52 -66.14
C GLY A 28 -5.35 -10.31 -65.02
N TRP A 29 -4.29 -9.56 -65.29
CA TRP A 29 -3.28 -9.21 -64.28
C TRP A 29 -3.80 -8.20 -63.25
N LEU A 30 -4.63 -7.23 -63.66
CA LEU A 30 -5.29 -6.28 -62.76
C LEU A 30 -6.38 -6.96 -61.91
N LEU A 31 -7.14 -7.88 -62.48
CA LEU A 31 -8.18 -8.67 -61.80
C LEU A 31 -7.60 -9.72 -60.86
N ASN A 32 -6.39 -10.23 -61.16
CA ASN A 32 -5.70 -11.26 -60.37
C ASN A 32 -4.54 -10.66 -59.54
N ARG A 33 -4.53 -9.35 -59.30
CA ARG A 33 -3.58 -8.77 -58.34
C ARG A 33 -3.88 -9.36 -56.97
N PRO A 34 -2.87 -9.91 -56.24
CA PRO A 34 -3.09 -10.31 -54.86
C PRO A 34 -3.62 -9.10 -54.10
N LYS A 35 -4.84 -9.21 -53.57
CA LYS A 35 -5.41 -8.17 -52.71
C LYS A 35 -4.39 -7.94 -51.60
N ARG A 36 -3.98 -6.68 -51.40
CA ARG A 36 -3.14 -6.35 -50.25
C ARG A 36 -3.88 -6.84 -49.01
N PRO A 37 -3.22 -7.63 -48.13
CA PRO A 37 -3.90 -8.21 -47.00
C PRO A 37 -4.47 -7.07 -46.14
N SER A 38 -5.74 -7.22 -45.74
CA SER A 38 -6.38 -6.24 -44.86
C SER A 38 -5.77 -6.34 -43.45
N VAL A 39 -6.00 -5.33 -42.60
CA VAL A 39 -5.63 -5.37 -41.18
C VAL A 39 -6.19 -6.65 -40.52
N THR A 40 -7.45 -6.99 -40.79
CA THR A 40 -8.09 -8.20 -40.28
C THR A 40 -7.38 -9.48 -40.71
N ASP A 41 -6.96 -9.57 -41.98
CA ASP A 41 -6.24 -10.73 -42.52
C ASP A 41 -4.86 -10.87 -41.86
N LEU A 42 -4.14 -9.75 -41.71
CA LEU A 42 -2.83 -9.71 -41.05
C LEU A 42 -2.92 -10.09 -39.57
N LEU A 43 -3.95 -9.62 -38.85
CA LEU A 43 -4.17 -10.00 -37.45
C LEU A 43 -4.58 -11.47 -37.31
N ALA A 44 -5.38 -12.01 -38.23
CA ALA A 44 -5.71 -13.44 -38.26
C ALA A 44 -4.46 -14.31 -38.51
N GLN A 45 -3.63 -13.90 -39.48
CA GLN A 45 -2.33 -14.54 -39.75
C GLN A 45 -1.43 -14.48 -38.52
N ALA A 46 -1.29 -13.32 -37.90
CA ALA A 46 -0.48 -13.13 -36.70
C ALA A 46 -0.93 -14.03 -35.56
N ARG A 47 -2.23 -14.11 -35.27
CA ARG A 47 -2.79 -15.02 -34.24
C ARG A 47 -2.52 -16.49 -34.56
N SER A 48 -2.60 -16.88 -35.83
CA SER A 48 -2.29 -18.24 -36.27
C SER A 48 -0.81 -18.58 -36.09
N ALA A 49 0.09 -17.68 -36.50
CA ALA A 49 1.53 -17.81 -36.30
C ALA A 49 1.88 -17.89 -34.80
N LEU A 50 1.24 -17.06 -33.96
CA LEU A 50 1.45 -17.08 -32.51
C LEU A 50 1.02 -18.39 -31.85
N ARG A 51 -0.10 -18.99 -32.30
CA ARG A 51 -0.57 -20.30 -31.81
C ARG A 51 0.37 -21.44 -32.23
N THR A 52 1.03 -21.31 -33.37
CA THR A 52 1.97 -22.32 -33.91
C THR A 52 3.42 -22.10 -33.45
N GLY A 53 3.65 -21.15 -32.53
CA GLY A 53 4.98 -20.88 -31.97
C GLY A 53 5.90 -20.07 -32.88
N LYS A 54 5.41 -19.59 -34.03
CA LYS A 54 6.16 -18.79 -34.99
C LYS A 54 6.10 -17.30 -34.63
N VAL A 55 6.88 -16.93 -33.63
CA VAL A 55 6.74 -15.62 -32.98
C VAL A 55 7.19 -14.46 -33.89
N GLU A 56 8.24 -14.65 -34.68
CA GLU A 56 8.78 -13.64 -35.61
C GLU A 56 7.82 -13.39 -36.79
N GLU A 57 7.25 -14.44 -37.36
CA GLU A 57 6.21 -14.33 -38.41
C GLU A 57 4.99 -13.58 -37.86
N SER A 58 4.61 -13.86 -36.60
CA SER A 58 3.51 -13.18 -35.92
C SER A 58 3.80 -11.69 -35.74
N GLU A 59 4.97 -11.33 -35.20
CA GLU A 59 5.36 -9.95 -34.98
C GLU A 59 5.43 -9.16 -36.29
N SER A 60 5.99 -9.76 -37.36
CA SER A 60 6.04 -9.13 -38.67
C SER A 60 4.65 -8.84 -39.23
N ALA A 61 3.70 -9.76 -39.08
CA ALA A 61 2.32 -9.57 -39.54
C ALA A 61 1.61 -8.47 -38.74
N VAL A 62 1.82 -8.39 -37.42
CA VAL A 62 1.26 -7.31 -36.58
C VAL A 62 1.85 -5.94 -36.94
N ARG A 63 3.17 -5.85 -37.14
CA ARG A 63 3.81 -4.59 -37.55
C ARG A 63 3.32 -4.11 -38.93
N ALA A 64 3.09 -5.04 -39.86
CA ALA A 64 2.46 -4.73 -41.13
C ALA A 64 1.02 -4.20 -40.95
N ALA A 65 0.25 -4.78 -40.02
CA ALA A 65 -1.09 -4.30 -39.69
C ALA A 65 -1.05 -2.87 -39.12
N LEU A 66 -0.12 -2.59 -38.19
CA LEU A 66 0.10 -1.26 -37.60
C LEU A 66 0.61 -0.22 -38.60
N THR A 67 1.27 -0.65 -39.69
CA THR A 67 1.65 0.27 -40.77
C THR A 67 0.41 0.76 -41.54
N ILE A 68 -0.63 -0.06 -41.63
CA ILE A 68 -1.89 0.27 -42.32
C ILE A 68 -2.84 1.02 -41.38
N ALA A 69 -2.95 0.60 -40.11
CA ALA A 69 -3.78 1.20 -39.08
C ALA A 69 -2.98 1.39 -37.78
N PRO A 70 -2.28 2.54 -37.63
CA PRO A 70 -1.40 2.80 -36.48
C PRO A 70 -2.08 2.86 -35.12
N GLU A 71 -3.39 3.06 -35.08
CA GLU A 71 -4.17 3.19 -33.84
C GLU A 71 -5.02 1.94 -33.55
N ASP A 72 -4.88 0.86 -34.34
CA ASP A 72 -5.67 -0.36 -34.14
C ASP A 72 -5.32 -1.03 -32.81
N SER A 73 -6.26 -1.00 -31.86
CA SER A 73 -6.01 -1.51 -30.51
C SER A 73 -5.87 -3.04 -30.48
N SER A 74 -6.48 -3.74 -31.43
CA SER A 74 -6.34 -5.21 -31.53
C SER A 74 -4.93 -5.61 -31.97
N ALA A 75 -4.31 -4.82 -32.85
CA ALA A 75 -2.93 -4.98 -33.28
C ALA A 75 -1.95 -4.68 -32.14
N TRP A 76 -2.14 -3.57 -31.42
CA TRP A 76 -1.32 -3.24 -30.25
C TRP A 76 -1.43 -4.28 -29.12
N MET A 77 -2.64 -4.75 -28.82
CA MET A 77 -2.86 -5.84 -27.85
C MET A 77 -2.10 -7.12 -28.24
N LEU A 78 -2.10 -7.47 -29.53
CA LEU A 78 -1.41 -8.66 -30.02
C LEU A 78 0.11 -8.47 -30.00
N LEU A 79 0.62 -7.28 -30.36
CA LEU A 79 2.04 -6.95 -30.25
C LEU A 79 2.53 -7.04 -28.80
N ALA A 80 1.75 -6.51 -27.86
CA ALA A 80 2.06 -6.58 -26.42
C ALA A 80 2.12 -8.05 -25.93
N THR A 81 1.16 -8.88 -26.34
CA THR A 81 1.14 -10.32 -26.00
C THR A 81 2.34 -11.07 -26.60
N ILE A 82 2.75 -10.72 -27.82
CA ILE A 82 3.95 -11.28 -28.47
C ILE A 82 5.20 -10.90 -27.68
N ALA A 83 5.35 -9.62 -27.34
CA ALA A 83 6.46 -9.11 -26.55
C ALA A 83 6.52 -9.77 -25.15
N GLU A 84 5.38 -9.98 -24.50
CA GLU A 84 5.28 -10.69 -23.21
C GLU A 84 5.80 -12.13 -23.33
N ARG A 85 5.38 -12.88 -24.35
CA ARG A 85 5.87 -14.26 -24.58
C ARG A 85 7.37 -14.33 -24.81
N GLN A 86 7.94 -13.29 -25.40
CA GLN A 86 9.39 -13.17 -25.61
C GLN A 86 10.11 -12.58 -24.40
N ARG A 87 9.41 -12.35 -23.28
CA ARG A 87 9.94 -11.70 -22.06
C ARG A 87 10.52 -10.30 -22.31
N ARG A 88 10.05 -9.61 -23.35
CA ARG A 88 10.39 -8.21 -23.63
C ARG A 88 9.42 -7.28 -22.89
N PHE A 89 9.43 -7.32 -21.56
CA PHE A 89 8.43 -6.65 -20.73
C PHE A 89 8.32 -5.13 -20.95
N PRO A 90 9.43 -4.36 -21.09
CA PRO A 90 9.32 -2.93 -21.39
C PRO A 90 8.62 -2.65 -22.73
N ALA A 91 8.87 -3.48 -23.75
CA ALA A 91 8.20 -3.35 -25.04
C ALA A 91 6.72 -3.76 -24.97
N ALA A 92 6.38 -4.76 -24.14
CA ALA A 92 5.01 -5.15 -23.90
C ALA A 92 4.21 -4.04 -23.22
N ILE A 93 4.75 -3.43 -22.16
CA ILE A 93 4.15 -2.30 -21.44
C ILE A 93 3.91 -1.13 -22.40
N ALA A 94 4.93 -0.72 -23.16
CA ALA A 94 4.79 0.35 -24.15
C ALA A 94 3.71 0.04 -25.21
N ALA A 95 3.62 -1.22 -25.68
CA ALA A 95 2.57 -1.61 -26.62
C ALA A 95 1.17 -1.58 -25.99
N TYR A 96 1.01 -1.90 -24.70
CA TYR A 96 -0.27 -1.76 -23.99
C TYR A 96 -0.69 -0.29 -23.83
N GLU A 97 0.25 0.65 -23.68
CA GLU A 97 -0.05 2.08 -23.58
C GLU A 97 -0.65 2.67 -24.87
N HIS A 98 -0.42 2.04 -26.02
CA HIS A 98 -1.03 2.42 -27.29
C HIS A 98 -2.48 1.92 -27.47
N VAL A 99 -2.99 1.10 -26.56
CA VAL A 99 -4.37 0.60 -26.62
C VAL A 99 -5.33 1.67 -26.12
N THR A 100 -6.22 2.13 -27.01
CA THR A 100 -7.16 3.22 -26.72
C THR A 100 -8.64 2.79 -26.80
N GLU A 101 -8.95 1.69 -27.49
CA GLU A 101 -10.32 1.21 -27.65
C GLU A 101 -10.91 0.70 -26.32
N PRO A 102 -12.08 1.21 -25.85
CA PRO A 102 -12.64 0.88 -24.54
C PRO A 102 -12.80 -0.63 -24.26
N LYS A 103 -13.17 -1.42 -25.28
CA LYS A 103 -13.32 -2.89 -25.15
C LYS A 103 -12.01 -3.63 -24.80
N HIS A 104 -10.86 -3.00 -25.00
CA HIS A 104 -9.54 -3.58 -24.75
C HIS A 104 -8.77 -2.85 -23.65
N LEU A 105 -9.14 -1.60 -23.35
CA LEU A 105 -8.44 -0.73 -22.42
C LEU A 105 -8.30 -1.35 -21.02
N ALA A 106 -9.38 -1.93 -20.46
CA ALA A 106 -9.32 -2.60 -19.16
C ALA A 106 -8.31 -3.76 -19.15
N LYS A 107 -8.36 -4.62 -20.17
CA LYS A 107 -7.46 -5.78 -20.30
C LYS A 107 -6.01 -5.36 -20.50
N ALA A 108 -5.77 -4.32 -21.30
CA ALA A 108 -4.43 -3.76 -21.51
C ALA A 108 -3.86 -3.17 -20.22
N GLY A 109 -4.67 -2.38 -19.50
CA GLY A 109 -4.30 -1.78 -18.23
C GLY A 109 -3.94 -2.82 -17.17
N LEU A 110 -4.75 -3.88 -17.02
CA LEU A 110 -4.46 -4.97 -16.08
C LEU A 110 -3.14 -5.67 -16.43
N ALA A 111 -2.97 -6.07 -17.70
CA ALA A 111 -1.75 -6.73 -18.13
C ALA A 111 -0.50 -5.86 -17.93
N ALA A 112 -0.56 -4.57 -18.29
CA ALA A 112 0.53 -3.62 -18.05
C ALA A 112 0.81 -3.43 -16.56
N GLY A 113 -0.22 -3.29 -15.73
CA GLY A 113 -0.09 -3.15 -14.27
C GLY A 113 0.60 -4.35 -13.63
N HIS A 114 0.20 -5.58 -13.99
CA HIS A 114 0.85 -6.79 -13.48
C HIS A 114 2.29 -6.95 -13.96
N LEU A 115 2.60 -6.59 -15.21
CA LEU A 115 3.98 -6.57 -15.68
C LEU A 115 4.82 -5.56 -14.91
N CYS A 116 4.28 -4.38 -14.62
CA CYS A 116 4.95 -3.39 -13.79
C CYS A 116 5.18 -3.91 -12.36
N LEU A 117 4.25 -4.67 -11.77
CA LEU A 117 4.48 -5.28 -10.46
C LEU A 117 5.53 -6.39 -10.46
N ARG A 118 5.76 -7.07 -11.60
CA ARG A 118 6.81 -8.09 -11.70
C ARG A 118 8.21 -7.50 -11.83
N GLU A 119 8.31 -6.27 -12.34
CA GLU A 119 9.56 -5.57 -12.53
C GLU A 119 9.81 -4.62 -11.34
N PRO A 120 10.86 -4.86 -10.52
CA PRO A 120 11.16 -4.00 -9.38
C PRO A 120 11.32 -2.53 -9.80
N GLY A 121 10.74 -1.61 -9.03
CA GLY A 121 10.89 -0.17 -9.26
C GLY A 121 9.90 0.45 -10.25
N MET A 122 8.85 -0.26 -10.66
CA MET A 122 7.80 0.29 -11.52
C MET A 122 6.50 0.62 -10.76
N LEU A 123 6.58 0.91 -9.46
CA LEU A 123 5.39 1.18 -8.61
C LEU A 123 4.51 2.31 -9.14
N ALA A 124 5.11 3.40 -9.66
CA ALA A 124 4.36 4.52 -10.22
C ALA A 124 3.58 4.16 -11.49
N ALA A 125 4.19 3.36 -12.36
CA ALA A 125 3.55 2.87 -13.57
C ALA A 125 2.44 1.87 -13.23
N ALA A 126 2.70 0.93 -12.33
CA ALA A 126 1.72 -0.05 -11.83
C ALA A 126 0.46 0.65 -11.30
N GLU A 127 0.62 1.63 -10.40
CA GLU A 127 -0.50 2.39 -9.86
C GLU A 127 -1.30 3.09 -10.96
N ARG A 128 -0.63 3.74 -11.92
CA ARG A 128 -1.30 4.45 -13.02
C ARG A 128 -2.16 3.50 -13.84
N HIS A 129 -1.65 2.31 -14.15
CA HIS A 129 -2.40 1.31 -14.90
C HIS A 129 -3.58 0.76 -14.12
N PHE A 130 -3.41 0.37 -12.84
CA PHE A 130 -4.52 -0.12 -12.02
C PHE A 130 -5.58 0.95 -11.75
N ARG A 131 -5.16 2.20 -11.47
CA ARG A 131 -6.10 3.33 -11.33
C ARG A 131 -6.87 3.59 -12.62
N SER A 132 -6.23 3.47 -13.78
CA SER A 132 -6.92 3.62 -15.06
C SER A 132 -8.03 2.57 -15.22
N VAL A 133 -7.79 1.32 -14.82
CA VAL A 133 -8.81 0.26 -14.89
C VAL A 133 -9.89 0.48 -13.83
N PHE A 134 -9.51 0.83 -12.61
CA PHE A 134 -10.45 1.16 -11.53
C PHE A 134 -11.40 2.30 -11.90
N ASN A 135 -10.91 3.33 -12.60
CA ASN A 135 -11.74 4.44 -13.06
C ASN A 135 -12.73 4.03 -14.17
N LEU A 136 -12.44 2.97 -14.94
CA LEU A 136 -13.35 2.43 -15.95
C LEU A 136 -14.39 1.49 -15.33
N ASP A 137 -13.94 0.67 -14.39
CA ASP A 137 -14.75 -0.31 -13.66
C ASP A 137 -14.21 -0.42 -12.23
N SER A 138 -14.87 0.29 -11.31
CA SER A 138 -14.49 0.31 -9.89
C SER A 138 -14.81 -1.01 -9.17
N ALA A 139 -15.52 -1.94 -9.82
CA ALA A 139 -15.80 -3.27 -9.29
C ALA A 139 -14.79 -4.33 -9.78
N ASN A 140 -13.87 -3.96 -10.68
CA ASN A 140 -12.86 -4.86 -11.22
C ASN A 140 -11.90 -5.34 -10.12
N MET A 141 -12.08 -6.59 -9.67
CA MET A 141 -11.32 -7.16 -8.56
C MET A 141 -9.81 -7.11 -8.79
N GLU A 142 -9.36 -7.45 -10.00
CA GLU A 142 -7.93 -7.54 -10.32
C GLU A 142 -7.25 -6.16 -10.27
N ALA A 143 -7.95 -5.11 -10.71
CA ALA A 143 -7.46 -3.73 -10.59
C ALA A 143 -7.42 -3.25 -9.14
N CYS A 144 -8.47 -3.56 -8.36
CA CYS A 144 -8.53 -3.20 -6.95
C CYS A 144 -7.44 -3.91 -6.13
N GLU A 145 -7.20 -5.20 -6.39
CA GLU A 145 -6.11 -5.98 -5.78
C GLU A 145 -4.74 -5.37 -6.09
N GLY A 146 -4.46 -5.09 -7.37
CA GLY A 146 -3.21 -4.46 -7.78
C GLY A 146 -3.01 -3.07 -7.15
N LEU A 147 -4.08 -2.26 -7.08
CA LEU A 147 -4.02 -0.96 -6.43
C LEU A 147 -3.81 -1.07 -4.92
N ALA A 148 -4.51 -2.00 -4.24
CA ALA A 148 -4.33 -2.26 -2.81
C ALA A 148 -2.89 -2.67 -2.48
N GLN A 149 -2.28 -3.52 -3.32
CA GLN A 149 -0.88 -3.92 -3.16
C GLN A 149 0.08 -2.74 -3.32
N VAL A 150 -0.10 -1.89 -4.34
CA VAL A 150 0.75 -0.70 -4.52
C VAL A 150 0.59 0.29 -3.37
N LEU A 151 -0.63 0.53 -2.91
CA LEU A 151 -0.90 1.42 -1.78
C LEU A 151 -0.30 0.89 -0.47
N ALA A 152 -0.40 -0.41 -0.22
CA ALA A 152 0.19 -1.07 0.96
C ALA A 152 1.73 -0.97 0.97
N VAL A 153 2.38 -1.29 -0.15
CA VAL A 153 3.85 -1.19 -0.30
C VAL A 153 4.33 0.26 -0.18
N SER A 154 3.53 1.22 -0.64
CA SER A 154 3.83 2.65 -0.55
C SER A 154 3.49 3.26 0.81
N GLY A 155 2.98 2.49 1.79
CA GLY A 155 2.61 3.01 3.11
C GLY A 155 1.41 3.98 3.11
N ARG A 156 0.59 4.00 2.05
CA ARG A 156 -0.55 4.93 1.89
C ARG A 156 -1.81 4.39 2.55
N SER A 157 -1.74 4.19 3.86
CA SER A 157 -2.76 3.50 4.68
C SER A 157 -4.15 4.11 4.55
N ARG A 158 -4.29 5.44 4.53
CA ARG A 158 -5.60 6.10 4.41
C ARG A 158 -6.29 5.79 3.09
N GLU A 159 -5.58 5.94 1.97
CA GLU A 159 -6.13 5.62 0.64
C GLU A 159 -6.44 4.13 0.50
N LEU A 160 -5.61 3.28 1.11
CA LEU A 160 -5.86 1.85 1.16
C LEU A 160 -7.18 1.54 1.91
N VAL A 161 -7.41 2.14 3.08
CA VAL A 161 -8.65 1.97 3.84
C VAL A 161 -9.87 2.41 3.03
N THR A 162 -9.82 3.57 2.38
CA THR A 162 -10.91 4.05 1.51
C THR A 162 -11.21 3.07 0.38
N LEU A 163 -10.17 2.57 -0.30
CA LEU A 163 -10.32 1.56 -1.36
C LEU A 163 -10.98 0.28 -0.82
N LEU A 164 -10.50 -0.24 0.31
CA LEU A 164 -11.00 -1.49 0.91
C LEU A 164 -12.46 -1.37 1.38
N ILE A 165 -12.87 -0.22 1.94
CA ILE A 165 -14.27 0.04 2.29
C ILE A 165 -15.14 0.07 1.03
N ALA A 166 -14.69 0.73 -0.04
CA ALA A 166 -15.41 0.76 -1.31
C ALA A 166 -15.57 -0.64 -1.92
N MET A 167 -14.55 -1.48 -1.84
CA MET A 167 -14.59 -2.89 -2.25
C MET A 167 -15.62 -3.71 -1.46
N ILE A 168 -15.64 -3.55 -0.13
CA ILE A 168 -16.61 -4.23 0.73
C ILE A 168 -18.04 -3.79 0.40
N ARG A 169 -18.26 -2.48 0.22
CA ARG A 169 -19.55 -1.92 -0.19
C ARG A 169 -20.01 -2.46 -1.54
N GLY A 170 -19.10 -2.55 -2.51
CA GLY A 170 -19.35 -3.13 -3.83
C GLY A 170 -19.45 -4.66 -3.85
N GLN A 171 -19.31 -5.33 -2.70
CA GLN A 171 -19.28 -6.79 -2.56
C GLN A 171 -18.20 -7.49 -3.41
N SER A 172 -17.15 -6.74 -3.77
CA SER A 172 -16.01 -7.17 -4.57
C SER A 172 -14.77 -7.19 -3.67
N PHE A 173 -14.70 -8.18 -2.77
CA PHE A 173 -13.59 -8.36 -1.83
C PHE A 173 -13.31 -9.85 -1.55
N GLY A 174 -12.27 -10.12 -0.78
CA GLY A 174 -11.83 -11.47 -0.39
C GLY A 174 -10.98 -11.42 0.88
N ASN A 175 -10.45 -12.56 1.34
CA ASN A 175 -9.70 -12.66 2.59
C ASN A 175 -8.56 -11.65 2.70
N PHE A 176 -7.80 -11.48 1.63
CA PHE A 176 -6.65 -10.57 1.57
C PHE A 176 -7.07 -9.13 1.87
N HIS A 177 -8.16 -8.67 1.27
CA HIS A 177 -8.72 -7.33 1.48
C HIS A 177 -9.15 -7.10 2.93
N LEU A 178 -9.83 -8.09 3.53
CA LEU A 178 -10.26 -8.01 4.92
C LEU A 178 -9.06 -8.01 5.86
N TYR A 179 -8.07 -8.84 5.58
CA TYR A 179 -6.82 -8.87 6.34
C TYR A 179 -6.09 -7.51 6.31
N LEU A 180 -5.94 -6.92 5.11
CA LEU A 180 -5.35 -5.58 4.96
C LEU A 180 -6.13 -4.50 5.71
N LEU A 181 -7.46 -4.55 5.71
CA LEU A 181 -8.29 -3.58 6.42
C LEU A 181 -8.16 -3.75 7.94
N SER A 182 -8.16 -4.99 8.43
CA SER A 182 -8.10 -5.33 9.84
C SER A 182 -6.74 -5.04 10.48
N CYS A 183 -5.65 -5.50 9.86
CA CYS A 183 -4.29 -5.43 10.39
C CYS A 183 -3.43 -4.31 9.80
N GLY A 184 -3.88 -3.67 8.72
CA GLY A 184 -3.13 -2.66 7.97
C GLY A 184 -2.29 -3.26 6.84
N GLY A 185 -1.75 -2.39 5.98
CA GLY A 185 -0.85 -2.78 4.88
C GLY A 185 0.59 -3.10 5.33
N GLU A 186 0.86 -3.08 6.64
CA GLU A 186 2.23 -3.10 7.11
C GLU A 186 2.92 -4.47 7.01
N SER A 187 2.18 -5.56 7.23
CA SER A 187 2.71 -6.92 7.17
C SER A 187 2.83 -7.47 5.75
N THR A 188 2.37 -6.74 4.73
CA THR A 188 2.24 -7.22 3.35
C THR A 188 3.17 -6.54 2.35
N ILE A 189 4.13 -5.72 2.82
CA ILE A 189 5.17 -5.17 1.94
C ILE A 189 6.04 -6.33 1.45
N ASP A 190 5.88 -6.70 0.19
CA ASP A 190 6.89 -7.47 -0.51
C ASP A 190 8.04 -6.53 -0.91
N PRO A 191 9.22 -6.61 -0.27
CA PRO A 191 10.34 -5.71 -0.54
C PRO A 191 10.85 -5.82 -1.98
N GLN A 192 10.58 -6.94 -2.67
CA GLN A 192 11.03 -7.16 -4.04
C GLN A 192 10.34 -6.22 -5.03
N LEU A 193 9.13 -5.75 -4.73
CA LEU A 193 8.36 -4.85 -5.60
C LEU A 193 8.95 -3.44 -5.67
N ILE A 194 9.65 -3.02 -4.63
CA ILE A 194 10.15 -1.65 -4.52
C ILE A 194 11.31 -1.43 -5.49
N GLY A 195 12.31 -2.31 -5.52
CA GLY A 195 13.46 -2.17 -6.42
C GLY A 195 14.28 -0.88 -6.25
N ASP A 196 15.19 -0.65 -7.20
CA ASP A 196 16.20 0.42 -7.16
C ASP A 196 15.91 1.58 -8.11
N ALA A 197 14.69 1.66 -8.67
CA ALA A 197 14.32 2.74 -9.57
C ALA A 197 14.41 4.11 -8.89
N ASP A 198 14.79 5.12 -9.69
CA ASP A 198 15.09 6.45 -9.21
C ASP A 198 13.94 7.45 -9.44
N ASP A 199 12.73 7.02 -9.09
CA ASP A 199 11.52 7.86 -9.10
C ASP A 199 11.02 8.15 -7.68
N ALA A 200 10.23 9.22 -7.54
CA ALA A 200 9.76 9.67 -6.23
C ALA A 200 8.93 8.61 -5.49
N ARG A 201 8.06 7.83 -6.16
CA ARG A 201 7.24 6.82 -5.47
C ARG A 201 8.09 5.67 -4.98
N THR A 202 9.00 5.19 -5.81
CA THR A 202 9.90 4.11 -5.42
C THR A 202 10.82 4.52 -4.27
N ARG A 203 11.39 5.74 -4.31
CA ARG A 203 12.16 6.30 -3.18
C ARG A 203 11.34 6.36 -1.90
N ALA A 204 10.10 6.86 -1.97
CA ALA A 204 9.25 6.93 -0.80
C ALA A 204 8.90 5.54 -0.22
N ALA A 205 8.62 4.56 -1.08
CA ALA A 205 8.39 3.17 -0.67
C ALA A 205 9.64 2.54 -0.03
N ARG A 206 10.86 2.79 -0.57
CA ARG A 206 12.12 2.40 0.09
C ARG A 206 12.25 3.05 1.45
N GLY A 207 11.92 4.34 1.55
CA GLY A 207 11.88 5.08 2.80
C GLY A 207 11.02 4.38 3.87
N CYS A 208 9.80 3.98 3.50
CA CYS A 208 8.90 3.22 4.38
C CYS A 208 9.45 1.84 4.74
N LEU A 209 10.11 1.14 3.81
CA LEU A 209 10.76 -0.13 4.10
C LEU A 209 11.91 0.03 5.11
N PHE A 210 12.72 1.08 4.96
CA PHE A 210 13.80 1.40 5.89
C PHE A 210 13.28 1.76 7.29
N LEU A 211 12.19 2.54 7.38
CA LEU A 211 11.50 2.80 8.65
C LEU A 211 11.15 1.50 9.39
N LYS A 212 10.58 0.53 8.67
CA LYS A 212 10.20 -0.77 9.26
C LYS A 212 11.39 -1.59 9.72
N ARG A 213 12.52 -1.46 9.05
CA ARG A 213 13.78 -2.14 9.43
C ARG A 213 14.52 -1.41 10.55
N GLY A 214 14.04 -0.24 10.98
CA GLY A 214 14.74 0.61 11.94
C GLY A 214 15.94 1.38 11.36
N ASP A 215 16.14 1.35 10.05
CA ASP A 215 17.20 2.13 9.39
C ASP A 215 16.69 3.56 9.11
N PHE A 216 16.57 4.34 10.18
CA PHE A 216 16.00 5.69 10.10
C PHE A 216 16.88 6.66 9.28
N ALA A 217 18.19 6.43 9.23
CA ALA A 217 19.12 7.23 8.44
C ALA A 217 18.89 7.04 6.94
N ALA A 218 18.80 5.78 6.47
CA ALA A 218 18.47 5.47 5.08
C ALA A 218 17.04 5.92 4.74
N ALA A 219 16.08 5.71 5.65
CA ALA A 219 14.71 6.19 5.48
C ALA A 219 14.67 7.70 5.21
N ARG A 220 15.32 8.49 6.07
CA ARG A 220 15.40 9.95 5.94
C ARG A 220 16.01 10.37 4.60
N ALA A 221 17.06 9.69 4.14
CA ALA A 221 17.72 10.01 2.87
C ALA A 221 16.80 9.79 1.67
N GLU A 222 16.13 8.63 1.60
CA GLU A 222 15.22 8.30 0.49
C GLU A 222 13.95 9.16 0.50
N LEU A 223 13.38 9.41 1.69
CA LEU A 223 12.17 10.24 1.83
C LEU A 223 12.43 11.70 1.45
N ARG A 224 13.58 12.27 1.82
CA ARG A 224 13.99 13.61 1.36
C ARG A 224 14.11 13.69 -0.15
N ARG A 225 14.82 12.74 -0.78
CA ARG A 225 14.95 12.70 -2.25
C ARG A 225 13.62 12.47 -2.98
N SER A 226 12.67 11.80 -2.34
CA SER A 226 11.30 11.72 -2.87
C SER A 226 10.63 13.09 -2.83
N LEU A 227 10.70 13.79 -1.70
CA LEU A 227 10.07 15.10 -1.52
C LEU A 227 10.73 16.20 -2.35
N ASP A 228 12.03 16.10 -2.64
CA ASP A 228 12.72 17.02 -3.56
C ASP A 228 12.12 16.96 -4.99
N ALA A 229 11.62 15.79 -5.39
CA ALA A 229 10.96 15.59 -6.69
C ALA A 229 9.46 15.89 -6.64
N GLU A 230 8.77 15.50 -5.56
CA GLU A 230 7.34 15.70 -5.37
C GLU A 230 7.04 16.19 -3.94
N PRO A 231 7.09 17.52 -3.69
CA PRO A 231 7.00 18.09 -2.34
C PRO A 231 5.65 17.92 -1.64
N ASP A 232 4.56 17.88 -2.40
CA ASP A 232 3.19 17.97 -1.88
C ASP A 232 2.59 16.61 -1.45
N ARG A 233 3.44 15.61 -1.19
CA ARG A 233 3.00 14.27 -0.75
C ARG A 233 2.96 14.17 0.76
N GLU A 234 1.80 14.49 1.33
CA GLU A 234 1.54 14.50 2.78
C GLU A 234 1.99 13.22 3.50
N TRP A 235 1.68 12.05 2.95
CA TRP A 235 2.11 10.77 3.56
C TRP A 235 3.64 10.61 3.57
N THR A 236 4.33 11.10 2.55
CA THR A 236 5.80 11.08 2.49
C THR A 236 6.40 12.10 3.46
N GLN A 237 5.75 13.26 3.64
CA GLN A 237 6.11 14.22 4.67
C GLN A 237 5.96 13.59 6.07
N LEU A 238 4.87 12.86 6.34
CA LEU A 238 4.66 12.17 7.62
C LEU A 238 5.68 11.05 7.86
N ALA A 239 5.97 10.24 6.83
CA ALA A 239 7.02 9.23 6.92
C ALA A 239 8.39 9.85 7.22
N LEU A 240 8.71 11.02 6.64
CA LEU A 240 9.95 11.74 6.97
C LEU A 240 9.95 12.18 8.44
N GLY A 241 8.83 12.66 8.95
CA GLY A 241 8.67 13.01 10.37
C GLY A 241 8.95 11.83 11.30
N ARG A 242 8.40 10.65 10.97
CA ARG A 242 8.70 9.40 11.69
C ARG A 242 10.20 9.09 11.66
N ALA A 243 10.83 9.16 10.48
CA ALA A 243 12.26 8.90 10.34
C ALA A 243 13.11 9.87 11.18
N LEU A 244 12.70 11.13 11.27
CA LEU A 244 13.38 12.13 12.08
C LEU A 244 13.25 11.84 13.58
N LEU A 245 12.03 11.57 14.08
CA LEU A 245 11.78 11.32 15.50
C LEU A 245 12.39 10.02 16.05
N GLU A 246 12.50 8.99 15.22
CA GLU A 246 13.07 7.69 15.63
C GLU A 246 14.61 7.64 15.46
N SER A 247 15.18 8.62 14.75
CA SER A 247 16.62 8.78 14.61
C SER A 247 17.18 9.74 15.66
N ASP A 248 18.49 9.71 15.87
CA ASP A 248 19.24 10.75 16.61
C ASP A 248 19.36 12.05 15.78
N SER A 249 18.23 12.51 15.19
CA SER A 249 18.20 13.74 14.41
C SER A 249 18.22 14.94 15.34
N PRO A 250 18.94 16.02 14.98
CA PRO A 250 18.88 17.26 15.71
C PRO A 250 17.45 17.79 15.80
N VAL A 251 17.10 18.39 16.94
CA VAL A 251 15.78 18.99 17.18
C VAL A 251 15.40 19.96 16.06
N GLU A 252 16.36 20.73 15.55
CA GLU A 252 16.20 21.67 14.46
C GLU A 252 15.64 21.00 13.20
N ALA A 253 16.02 19.75 12.93
CA ALA A 253 15.52 19.01 11.78
C ALA A 253 14.04 18.64 11.93
N VAL A 254 13.58 18.32 13.15
CA VAL A 254 12.15 18.07 13.44
C VAL A 254 11.35 19.37 13.37
N VAL A 255 11.90 20.46 13.90
CA VAL A 255 11.27 21.79 13.83
C VAL A 255 11.14 22.25 12.38
N GLU A 256 12.17 22.05 11.55
CA GLU A 256 12.12 22.40 10.13
C GLU A 256 11.12 21.53 9.36
N TRP A 257 11.12 20.22 9.64
CA TRP A 257 10.09 19.32 9.12
C TRP A 257 8.69 19.83 9.43
N ARG A 258 8.41 20.21 10.69
CA ARG A 258 7.13 20.75 11.11
C ARG A 258 6.72 22.01 10.36
N ARG A 259 7.68 22.88 10.01
CA ARG A 259 7.43 24.11 9.22
C ARG A 259 7.17 23.82 7.74
N SER A 260 7.72 22.73 7.22
CA SER A 260 7.57 22.32 5.82
C SER A 260 6.26 21.58 5.51
N LEU A 261 5.48 21.20 6.52
CA LEU A 261 4.25 20.42 6.35
C LEU A 261 3.17 21.19 5.57
N SER A 262 2.35 20.46 4.83
CA SER A 262 1.16 21.02 4.18
C SER A 262 0.17 21.62 5.19
N PRO A 263 -0.64 22.63 4.80
CA PRO A 263 -1.68 23.19 5.67
C PRO A 263 -2.76 22.18 6.08
N THR A 264 -2.96 21.12 5.28
CA THR A 264 -3.97 20.09 5.51
C THR A 264 -3.45 18.92 6.34
N ILE A 265 -2.17 18.88 6.71
CA ILE A 265 -1.53 17.72 7.35
C ILE A 265 -2.26 17.21 8.61
N GLU A 266 -2.93 18.11 9.34
CA GLU A 266 -3.60 17.81 10.61
C GLU A 266 -4.87 16.97 10.46
N VAL A 267 -5.33 16.71 9.23
CA VAL A 267 -6.41 15.74 8.97
C VAL A 267 -5.94 14.29 9.13
N HIS A 268 -4.63 14.05 9.16
CA HIS A 268 -4.06 12.71 9.26
C HIS A 268 -3.79 12.35 10.73
N PRO A 269 -4.25 11.20 11.22
CA PRO A 269 -3.98 10.76 12.60
C PRO A 269 -2.48 10.58 12.87
N GLU A 270 -1.70 10.22 11.85
CA GLU A 270 -0.24 10.03 11.95
C GLU A 270 0.48 11.34 12.30
N TYR A 271 -0.01 12.50 11.86
CA TYR A 271 0.55 13.79 12.28
C TYR A 271 0.46 13.95 13.80
N TRP A 272 -0.72 13.66 14.36
CA TRP A 272 -0.98 13.77 15.78
C TRP A 272 -0.17 12.74 16.58
N GLN A 273 0.02 11.53 16.04
CA GLN A 273 0.91 10.53 16.65
C GLN A 273 2.35 11.05 16.74
N LEU A 274 2.88 11.60 15.65
CA LEU A 274 4.24 12.17 15.62
C LEU A 274 4.38 13.35 16.59
N ALA A 275 3.38 14.22 16.65
CA ALA A 275 3.35 15.34 17.59
C ALA A 275 3.29 14.87 19.06
N GLY A 276 2.55 13.79 19.34
CA GLY A 276 2.49 13.16 20.66
C GLY A 276 3.82 12.49 21.04
N ASP A 277 4.45 11.77 20.11
CA ASP A 277 5.76 11.14 20.30
C ASP A 277 6.84 12.20 20.58
N TRP A 278 6.85 13.29 19.81
CA TRP A 278 7.70 14.46 20.08
C TRP A 278 7.50 14.99 21.51
N SER A 279 6.25 15.19 21.92
CA SER A 279 5.93 15.70 23.26
C SER A 279 6.41 14.76 24.36
N ARG A 280 6.21 13.45 24.19
CA ARG A 280 6.66 12.43 25.14
C ARG A 280 8.19 12.40 25.26
N GLN A 281 8.93 12.49 24.14
CA GLN A 281 10.39 12.57 24.15
C GLN A 281 10.92 13.81 24.92
N ARG A 282 10.12 14.87 25.01
CA ARG A 282 10.44 16.10 25.75
C ARG A 282 9.85 16.14 27.16
N GLY A 283 9.14 15.09 27.59
CA GLY A 283 8.52 15.01 28.90
C GLY A 283 7.21 15.81 29.04
N ASP A 284 6.68 16.39 27.97
CA ASP A 284 5.39 17.08 27.98
C ASP A 284 4.24 16.08 27.80
N LEU A 285 3.90 15.40 28.89
CA LEU A 285 2.86 14.37 28.92
C LEU A 285 1.45 14.96 28.70
N VAL A 286 1.24 16.24 29.00
CA VAL A 286 -0.07 16.89 28.83
C VAL A 286 -0.31 17.22 27.36
N ALA A 287 0.69 17.77 26.66
CA ALA A 287 0.61 17.95 25.21
C ALA A 287 0.59 16.60 24.48
N ALA A 288 1.28 15.57 24.99
CA ALA A 288 1.15 14.22 24.46
C ALA A 288 -0.29 13.70 24.53
N ALA A 289 -0.95 13.85 25.69
CA ALA A 289 -2.35 13.44 25.85
C ALA A 289 -3.30 14.21 24.93
N ARG A 290 -3.05 15.51 24.71
CA ARG A 290 -3.76 16.32 23.70
C ARG A 290 -3.65 15.69 22.31
N CYS A 291 -2.44 15.32 21.92
CA CYS A 291 -2.15 14.68 20.64
C CYS A 291 -2.76 13.28 20.52
N ASP A 292 -2.66 12.44 21.56
CA ASP A 292 -3.26 11.11 21.56
C ASP A 292 -4.79 11.20 21.42
N TRP A 293 -5.44 12.18 22.05
CA TRP A 293 -6.87 12.45 21.84
C TRP A 293 -7.18 12.83 20.39
N GLU A 294 -6.42 13.74 19.78
CA GLU A 294 -6.61 14.11 18.37
C GLU A 294 -6.34 12.93 17.41
N THR A 295 -5.42 12.04 17.74
CA THR A 295 -5.22 10.77 17.03
C THR A 295 -6.46 9.91 17.12
N VAL A 296 -6.96 9.60 18.33
CA VAL A 296 -8.11 8.69 18.52
C VAL A 296 -9.40 9.27 17.92
N ARG A 297 -9.55 10.61 17.91
CA ARG A 297 -10.68 11.26 17.21
C ARG A 297 -10.73 10.95 15.71
N ARG A 298 -9.57 10.83 15.05
CA ARG A 298 -9.45 10.58 13.60
C ARG A 298 -9.32 9.11 13.27
N ASP A 299 -8.55 8.37 14.06
CA ASP A 299 -8.42 6.92 13.99
C ASP A 299 -8.62 6.30 15.37
N PRO A 300 -9.86 5.87 15.68
CA PRO A 300 -10.17 5.18 16.91
C PRO A 300 -9.41 3.86 17.07
N ASN A 301 -8.75 3.36 16.03
CA ASN A 301 -8.10 2.06 16.02
C ASN A 301 -6.58 2.15 16.28
N SER A 302 -6.08 3.34 16.60
CA SER A 302 -4.71 3.51 17.08
C SER A 302 -4.57 2.94 18.48
N LEU A 303 -4.14 1.67 18.55
CA LEU A 303 -3.92 0.95 19.80
C LEU A 303 -3.01 1.74 20.75
N ALA A 304 -1.90 2.27 20.23
CA ALA A 304 -0.95 3.04 21.03
C ALA A 304 -1.60 4.29 21.63
N ALA A 305 -2.30 5.11 20.83
CA ALA A 305 -2.94 6.33 21.32
C ALA A 305 -4.08 6.04 22.31
N CYS A 306 -4.89 4.99 22.07
CA CYS A 306 -5.89 4.55 23.05
C CYS A 306 -5.24 4.15 24.39
N PHE A 307 -4.15 3.38 24.36
CA PHE A 307 -3.46 2.98 25.58
C PHE A 307 -2.84 4.18 26.32
N GLN A 308 -2.12 5.05 25.62
CA GLN A 308 -1.47 6.22 26.24
C GLN A 308 -2.48 7.20 26.82
N LEU A 309 -3.56 7.50 26.09
CA LEU A 309 -4.60 8.38 26.57
C LEU A 309 -5.36 7.78 27.76
N GLY A 310 -5.66 6.48 27.72
CA GLY A 310 -6.28 5.78 28.84
C GLY A 310 -5.41 5.82 30.10
N ARG A 311 -4.09 5.66 29.96
CA ARG A 311 -3.14 5.82 31.06
C ARG A 311 -3.14 7.23 31.63
N TYR A 312 -3.05 8.25 30.77
CA TYR A 312 -3.08 9.65 31.19
C TYR A 312 -4.36 9.96 31.97
N LEU A 313 -5.53 9.54 31.48
CA LEU A 313 -6.82 9.77 32.14
C LEU A 313 -6.89 9.09 33.51
N ARG A 314 -6.37 7.87 33.63
CA ARG A 314 -6.29 7.15 34.90
C ARG A 314 -5.41 7.88 35.92
N GLU A 315 -4.22 8.30 35.47
CA GLU A 315 -3.28 9.07 36.31
C GLU A 315 -3.86 10.44 36.70
N SER A 316 -4.76 10.99 35.88
CA SER A 316 -5.51 12.23 36.14
C SER A 316 -6.75 12.03 37.03
N GLY A 317 -7.08 10.80 37.42
CA GLY A 317 -8.25 10.46 38.25
C GLY A 317 -9.57 10.23 37.51
N ASP A 318 -9.60 10.30 36.17
CA ASP A 318 -10.79 10.03 35.35
C ASP A 318 -10.86 8.54 34.95
N GLU A 319 -11.16 7.70 35.93
CA GLU A 319 -11.21 6.24 35.76
C GLU A 319 -12.28 5.80 34.74
N SER A 320 -13.40 6.52 34.65
CA SER A 320 -14.51 6.14 33.78
C SER A 320 -14.14 6.28 32.31
N HIS A 321 -13.53 7.40 31.91
CA HIS A 321 -13.05 7.55 30.54
C HIS A 321 -11.80 6.70 30.30
N ALA A 322 -10.89 6.60 31.26
CA ALA A 322 -9.69 5.76 31.16
C ALA A 322 -10.03 4.31 30.75
N ALA A 323 -11.01 3.70 31.44
CA ALA A 323 -11.47 2.34 31.14
C ALA A 323 -11.97 2.20 29.69
N SER A 324 -12.63 3.23 29.13
CA SER A 324 -13.12 3.21 27.75
C SER A 324 -12.00 3.11 26.72
N PHE A 325 -10.88 3.82 26.94
CA PHE A 325 -9.73 3.77 26.04
C PHE A 325 -8.86 2.53 26.26
N LEU A 326 -8.62 2.13 27.51
CA LEU A 326 -7.81 0.95 27.83
C LEU A 326 -8.48 -0.35 27.34
N ASN A 327 -9.79 -0.52 27.58
CA ASN A 327 -10.53 -1.68 27.09
C ASN A 327 -10.52 -1.73 25.56
N ARG A 328 -10.66 -0.58 24.89
CA ARG A 328 -10.58 -0.52 23.43
C ARG A 328 -9.19 -0.93 22.93
N ALA A 329 -8.11 -0.48 23.57
CA ALA A 329 -6.75 -0.88 23.21
C ALA A 329 -6.56 -2.40 23.34
N GLU A 330 -7.09 -3.00 24.41
CA GLU A 330 -7.07 -4.46 24.61
C GLU A 330 -7.88 -5.19 23.53
N GLU A 331 -9.10 -4.77 23.26
CA GLU A 331 -9.96 -5.37 22.23
C GLU A 331 -9.33 -5.25 20.83
N LEU A 332 -8.68 -4.13 20.50
CA LEU A 332 -7.94 -3.95 19.25
C LEU A 332 -6.76 -4.91 19.14
N GLN A 333 -6.03 -5.15 20.23
CA GLN A 333 -4.93 -6.11 20.25
C GLN A 333 -5.44 -7.54 20.04
N GLN A 334 -6.50 -7.93 20.76
CA GLN A 334 -7.14 -9.23 20.62
C GLN A 334 -7.66 -9.42 19.19
N TYR A 335 -8.31 -8.40 18.64
CA TYR A 335 -8.85 -8.40 17.28
C TYR A 335 -7.76 -8.68 16.25
N LYS A 336 -6.63 -7.95 16.29
CA LYS A 336 -5.49 -8.20 15.39
C LYS A 336 -4.96 -9.63 15.50
N THR A 337 -4.78 -10.13 16.72
CA THR A 337 -4.30 -11.51 16.96
C THR A 337 -5.23 -12.57 16.38
N ILE A 338 -6.54 -12.41 16.57
CA ILE A 338 -7.52 -13.38 16.08
C ILE A 338 -7.65 -13.30 14.56
N VAL A 339 -7.57 -12.10 13.97
CA VAL A 339 -7.55 -11.91 12.51
C VAL A 339 -6.38 -12.67 11.86
N GLU A 340 -5.20 -12.69 12.46
CA GLU A 340 -4.07 -13.48 11.95
C GLU A 340 -4.40 -14.98 11.83
N THR A 341 -5.20 -15.49 12.77
CA THR A 341 -5.68 -16.88 12.74
C THR A 341 -6.81 -17.06 11.72
N ALA A 342 -7.72 -16.09 11.65
CA ALA A 342 -8.88 -16.10 10.77
C ALA A 342 -8.55 -15.79 9.29
N ARG A 343 -7.36 -15.25 8.97
CA ARG A 343 -7.00 -14.73 7.63
C ARG A 343 -7.16 -15.75 6.51
N ASN A 344 -6.96 -17.03 6.79
CA ASN A 344 -7.13 -18.11 5.80
C ASN A 344 -8.60 -18.51 5.58
N GLY A 345 -9.55 -17.92 6.33
CA GLY A 345 -10.98 -18.13 6.20
C GLY A 345 -11.46 -19.56 6.48
N SER A 346 -10.64 -20.37 7.16
CA SER A 346 -10.91 -21.79 7.39
C SER A 346 -11.24 -22.12 8.85
N ASP A 347 -10.77 -21.31 9.80
CA ASP A 347 -11.13 -21.44 11.20
C ASP A 347 -12.42 -20.65 11.48
N LEU A 348 -13.54 -21.36 11.52
CA LEU A 348 -14.87 -20.78 11.75
C LEU A 348 -15.03 -20.20 13.16
N THR A 349 -14.33 -20.74 14.15
CA THR A 349 -14.36 -20.21 15.52
C THR A 349 -13.62 -18.89 15.59
N ALA A 350 -12.42 -18.81 15.00
CA ALA A 350 -11.67 -17.57 14.89
C ALA A 350 -12.42 -16.52 14.07
N LEU A 351 -13.10 -16.91 12.99
CA LEU A 351 -13.97 -16.02 12.20
C LEU A 351 -15.13 -15.46 13.04
N GLN A 352 -15.80 -16.31 13.81
CA GLN A 352 -16.90 -15.87 14.68
C GLN A 352 -16.40 -14.86 15.73
N GLN A 353 -15.28 -15.17 16.41
CA GLN A 353 -14.67 -14.25 17.37
C GLN A 353 -14.22 -12.93 16.74
N THR A 354 -13.69 -12.99 15.51
CA THR A 354 -13.31 -11.80 14.73
C THR A 354 -14.53 -10.92 14.48
N VAL A 355 -15.65 -11.51 14.08
CA VAL A 355 -16.91 -10.79 13.81
C VAL A 355 -17.46 -10.16 15.09
N ASP A 356 -17.50 -10.91 16.20
CA ASP A 356 -18.01 -10.44 17.49
C ASP A 356 -17.18 -9.25 18.03
N LEU A 357 -15.84 -9.31 17.91
CA LEU A 357 -14.95 -8.20 18.26
C LEU A 357 -15.11 -7.01 17.32
N ALA A 358 -15.21 -7.25 16.02
CA ALA A 358 -15.42 -6.19 15.04
C ALA A 358 -16.70 -5.40 15.34
N GLU A 359 -17.80 -6.08 15.66
CA GLU A 359 -19.05 -5.40 16.03
C GLU A 359 -18.91 -4.56 17.30
N ARG A 360 -18.26 -5.08 18.35
CA ARG A 360 -18.00 -4.33 19.59
C ARG A 360 -17.15 -3.08 19.36
N LEU A 361 -16.12 -3.20 18.53
CA LEU A 361 -15.21 -2.11 18.18
C LEU A 361 -15.83 -1.07 17.23
N GLY A 362 -17.00 -1.37 16.63
CA GLY A 362 -17.64 -0.52 15.62
C GLY A 362 -17.07 -0.67 14.21
N LEU A 363 -16.36 -1.77 13.94
CA LEU A 363 -15.74 -2.12 12.66
C LEU A 363 -16.74 -2.86 11.77
N ILE A 364 -17.82 -2.17 11.38
CA ILE A 364 -18.98 -2.80 10.72
C ILE A 364 -18.64 -3.33 9.32
N TRP A 365 -17.73 -2.66 8.60
CA TRP A 365 -17.25 -3.12 7.30
C TRP A 365 -16.54 -4.48 7.42
N GLU A 366 -15.65 -4.62 8.41
CA GLU A 366 -14.96 -5.86 8.70
C GLU A 366 -15.91 -6.94 9.21
N ALA A 367 -16.82 -6.62 10.14
CA ALA A 367 -17.80 -7.56 10.67
C ALA A 367 -18.66 -8.17 9.54
N TYR A 368 -19.16 -7.33 8.64
CA TYR A 368 -19.87 -7.78 7.44
C TYR A 368 -18.96 -8.66 6.57
N GLY A 369 -17.76 -8.17 6.23
CA GLY A 369 -16.86 -8.88 5.32
C GLY A 369 -16.45 -10.27 5.81
N TRP A 370 -16.06 -10.39 7.09
CA TRP A 370 -15.71 -11.67 7.70
C TRP A 370 -16.92 -12.61 7.80
N SER A 371 -18.11 -12.09 8.09
CA SER A 371 -19.35 -12.89 8.12
C SER A 371 -19.78 -13.39 6.73
N ASP A 372 -19.63 -12.56 5.69
CA ASP A 372 -19.90 -12.96 4.31
C ASP A 372 -18.93 -14.04 3.83
N LEU A 373 -17.64 -13.89 4.18
CA LEU A 373 -16.63 -14.89 3.89
C LEU A 373 -16.98 -16.25 4.52
N ALA A 374 -17.33 -16.25 5.80
CA ALA A 374 -17.75 -17.44 6.53
C ALA A 374 -19.02 -18.07 5.91
N ALA A 375 -20.00 -17.24 5.52
CA ALA A 375 -21.25 -17.70 4.89
C ALA A 375 -21.04 -18.35 3.51
N ARG A 376 -20.08 -17.85 2.71
CA ARG A 376 -19.71 -18.43 1.41
C ARG A 376 -18.97 -19.76 1.58
N ARG A 377 -18.22 -19.92 2.68
CA ARG A 377 -17.41 -21.10 2.98
C ARG A 377 -18.27 -22.28 3.41
N ASP A 378 -19.17 -22.05 4.36
CA ASP A 378 -20.10 -23.06 4.85
C ASP A 378 -21.52 -22.50 4.93
N ALA A 379 -22.30 -22.89 3.93
CA ALA A 379 -23.70 -22.56 3.78
C ALA A 379 -24.62 -23.24 4.81
N THR A 380 -24.13 -24.17 5.63
CA THR A 380 -24.96 -24.87 6.61
C THR A 380 -25.03 -24.15 7.95
N ILE A 381 -24.09 -23.24 8.22
CA ILE A 381 -23.97 -22.52 9.49
C ILE A 381 -24.85 -21.27 9.45
N GLU A 382 -25.64 -21.08 10.51
CA GLU A 382 -26.64 -20.00 10.58
C GLU A 382 -26.03 -18.63 10.93
N TRP A 383 -25.11 -18.56 11.90
CA TRP A 383 -24.60 -17.30 12.41
C TRP A 383 -23.98 -16.38 11.33
N PRO A 384 -23.18 -16.87 10.35
CA PRO A 384 -22.55 -15.98 9.37
C PRO A 384 -23.59 -15.28 8.51
N ARG A 385 -24.64 -16.01 8.10
CA ARG A 385 -25.73 -15.48 7.29
C ARG A 385 -26.56 -14.48 8.06
N SER A 386 -26.91 -14.80 9.30
CA SER A 386 -27.68 -13.92 10.17
C SER A 386 -26.98 -12.58 10.37
N VAL A 387 -25.67 -12.59 10.67
CA VAL A 387 -24.87 -11.37 10.81
C VAL A 387 -24.75 -10.63 9.48
N ARG A 388 -24.37 -11.32 8.40
CA ARG A 388 -24.22 -10.73 7.07
C ARG A 388 -25.50 -10.01 6.64
N ASP A 389 -26.66 -10.66 6.73
CA ASP A 389 -27.93 -10.12 6.25
C ASP A 389 -28.38 -8.93 7.11
N ARG A 390 -28.17 -9.01 8.44
CA ARG A 390 -28.42 -7.88 9.36
C ARG A 390 -27.53 -6.68 9.05
N LEU A 391 -26.26 -6.89 8.76
CA LEU A 391 -25.30 -5.80 8.49
C LEU A 391 -25.41 -5.27 7.06
N ALA A 392 -25.77 -6.10 6.08
CA ALA A 392 -25.97 -5.70 4.68
C ALA A 392 -26.94 -4.52 4.54
N ALA A 393 -28.04 -4.55 5.32
CA ALA A 393 -29.04 -3.48 5.34
C ALA A 393 -28.49 -2.14 5.86
N ARG A 394 -27.42 -2.17 6.68
CA ARG A 394 -26.81 -0.98 7.27
C ARG A 394 -25.75 -0.35 6.35
N LEU A 395 -25.03 -1.16 5.57
CA LEU A 395 -23.86 -0.70 4.78
C LEU A 395 -24.16 0.48 3.86
N ALA A 396 -25.35 0.52 3.25
CA ALA A 396 -25.74 1.57 2.32
C ALA A 396 -25.81 2.96 2.97
N ALA A 397 -26.05 3.03 4.29
CA ALA A 397 -26.16 4.27 5.05
C ALA A 397 -24.89 4.64 5.83
N LEU A 398 -23.87 3.78 5.83
CA LEU A 398 -22.64 4.02 6.59
C LEU A 398 -21.73 5.02 5.86
N PRO A 399 -21.12 5.98 6.58
CA PRO A 399 -20.08 6.83 6.02
C PRO A 399 -18.86 6.00 5.60
N GLU A 400 -18.00 6.57 4.74
CA GLU A 400 -16.72 5.95 4.33
C GLU A 400 -15.65 6.03 5.42
N GLU A 401 -16.06 5.79 6.65
CA GLU A 401 -15.20 5.72 7.83
C GLU A 401 -15.12 4.28 8.29
N ARG A 402 -13.92 3.87 8.73
CA ARG A 402 -13.67 2.49 9.15
C ARG A 402 -14.43 2.13 10.44
N THR A 403 -14.50 3.06 11.37
CA THR A 403 -15.20 2.89 12.65
C THR A 403 -16.44 3.76 12.67
N VAL A 404 -17.57 3.19 13.06
CA VAL A 404 -18.80 3.99 13.25
C VAL A 404 -18.65 4.99 14.39
N HIS A 405 -19.23 6.18 14.19
CA HIS A 405 -19.04 7.34 15.05
C HIS A 405 -19.40 7.09 16.51
N GLU A 406 -20.45 6.31 16.78
CA GLU A 406 -20.94 6.03 18.14
C GLU A 406 -19.94 5.17 18.96
N GLN A 407 -19.05 4.44 18.29
CA GLN A 407 -18.03 3.58 18.90
C GLN A 407 -16.68 4.29 19.05
N ASN A 408 -16.57 5.57 18.68
CA ASN A 408 -15.37 6.36 18.92
C ASN A 408 -15.37 6.92 20.37
N PRO A 409 -14.48 6.45 21.27
CA PRO A 409 -14.46 6.92 22.66
C PRO A 409 -14.00 8.39 22.78
N ALA A 410 -13.19 8.90 21.86
CA ALA A 410 -12.69 10.28 21.91
C ALA A 410 -13.76 11.33 21.66
N LEU A 411 -14.95 10.94 21.21
CA LEU A 411 -16.08 11.85 21.02
C LEU A 411 -16.94 12.00 22.28
N LYS A 412 -16.66 11.21 23.33
CA LYS A 412 -17.38 11.23 24.61
C LYS A 412 -16.73 12.15 25.65
N ILE A 413 -15.50 12.59 25.39
CA ILE A 413 -14.72 13.49 26.25
C ILE A 413 -14.09 14.58 25.40
N ASP A 414 -14.13 15.83 25.88
CA ASP A 414 -13.47 16.96 25.22
C ASP A 414 -12.16 17.30 25.93
N LEU A 415 -11.04 17.05 25.25
CA LEU A 415 -9.70 17.40 25.70
C LEU A 415 -9.10 18.53 24.84
N SER A 416 -9.95 19.35 24.21
CA SER A 416 -9.58 20.56 23.44
C SER A 416 -8.83 21.61 24.24
N ALA A 417 -9.09 21.67 25.55
CA ALA A 417 -8.45 22.61 26.45
C ALA A 417 -6.99 22.24 26.81
N LEU A 418 -6.55 21.00 26.57
CA LEU A 418 -5.16 20.62 26.82
C LEU A 418 -4.23 21.36 25.83
N PRO A 419 -3.04 21.81 26.27
CA PRO A 419 -2.11 22.55 25.43
C PRO A 419 -1.66 21.72 24.22
N LEU A 420 -1.48 22.38 23.08
CA LEU A 420 -0.83 21.80 21.91
C LEU A 420 0.69 21.82 22.10
N PRO A 421 1.41 20.88 21.47
CA PRO A 421 2.86 20.82 21.57
C PRO A 421 3.54 22.04 20.95
N GLN A 422 4.63 22.46 21.60
CA GLN A 422 5.53 23.47 21.07
C GLN A 422 6.67 22.77 20.32
N PHE A 423 6.81 23.08 19.02
CA PHE A 423 7.91 22.62 18.19
C PHE A 423 9.01 23.68 18.17
N ASN A 424 9.72 23.82 19.29
CA ASN A 424 10.85 24.71 19.49
C ASN A 424 12.10 23.96 19.95
N GLY A 425 13.27 24.59 19.74
CA GLY A 425 14.58 24.05 20.12
C GLY A 425 14.80 23.96 21.62
N ASP A 426 14.04 24.73 22.39
CA ASP A 426 14.20 24.84 23.83
C ASP A 426 13.79 23.52 24.49
N SER A 427 14.68 22.95 25.30
CA SER A 427 14.28 21.94 26.28
C SER A 427 13.17 22.54 27.10
N ALA A 428 12.03 21.84 27.20
CA ALA A 428 11.13 22.09 28.30
C ALA A 428 12.01 22.07 29.55
N ASP A 429 12.13 23.21 30.23
CA ASP A 429 12.76 23.28 31.55
C ASP A 429 12.21 22.09 32.32
N GLY A 430 13.11 21.25 32.85
CA GLY A 430 12.85 19.91 33.37
C GLY A 430 11.97 19.84 34.63
N SER A 431 10.85 20.56 34.63
CA SER A 431 9.78 20.45 35.59
C SER A 431 8.57 19.91 34.83
N PRO A 432 8.14 18.66 35.05
CA PRO A 432 6.83 18.22 34.56
C PRO A 432 5.79 19.25 35.06
N PRO A 433 4.83 19.69 34.23
CA PRO A 433 3.67 20.40 34.74
C PRO A 433 3.05 19.49 35.79
N GLY A 434 3.17 19.90 37.05
CA GLY A 434 2.69 19.12 38.17
C GLY A 434 1.22 18.81 37.93
N PHE A 435 0.89 17.53 37.85
CA PHE A 435 -0.40 17.08 38.33
C PHE A 435 -0.64 17.77 39.67
N ALA A 436 -1.77 18.47 39.77
CA ALA A 436 -2.19 19.12 40.99
C ALA A 436 -1.96 18.14 42.15
N SER A 437 -1.21 18.62 43.13
CA SER A 437 -0.86 17.92 44.34
C SER A 437 -2.10 17.29 44.97
N ASP A 438 -2.14 15.95 45.08
CA ASP A 438 -2.86 15.27 46.16
C ASP A 438 -2.22 13.90 46.50
N GLU A 439 -1.59 13.92 47.69
CA GLU A 439 -1.37 12.90 48.73
C GLU A 439 -0.92 11.45 48.48
N HIS A 440 -0.76 10.93 47.26
CA HIS A 440 -0.23 9.56 47.08
C HIS A 440 1.02 9.49 46.19
N ARG A 441 2.05 10.26 46.52
CA ARG A 441 3.41 9.98 46.04
C ARG A 441 3.90 8.71 46.74
N SER A 442 4.13 7.63 46.00
CA SER A 442 5.07 6.61 46.47
C SER A 442 6.43 7.29 46.67
N ASP A 443 7.04 7.14 47.84
CA ASP A 443 8.40 7.66 48.14
C ASP A 443 9.51 7.02 47.29
N ILE A 444 9.16 6.07 46.42
CA ILE A 444 10.08 5.40 45.50
C ILE A 444 10.21 6.23 44.23
N ARG A 445 11.45 6.60 43.89
CA ARG A 445 11.81 7.27 42.63
C ARG A 445 12.90 6.45 41.95
N PHE A 446 12.83 6.34 40.64
CA PHE A 446 13.93 5.83 39.83
C PHE A 446 14.80 7.01 39.40
N LEU A 447 16.11 6.90 39.63
CA LEU A 447 17.11 7.91 39.28
C LEU A 447 18.09 7.28 38.28
N GLU A 448 18.40 8.00 37.20
CA GLU A 448 19.40 7.59 36.23
C GLU A 448 20.78 8.06 36.71
N GLU A 449 21.57 7.13 37.24
CA GLU A 449 22.91 7.42 37.79
C GLU A 449 24.05 6.89 36.93
N ALA A 450 23.79 6.14 35.85
CA ALA A 450 24.82 5.40 35.12
C ALA A 450 25.97 6.32 34.66
N THR A 451 25.64 7.47 34.07
CA THR A 451 26.66 8.43 33.61
C THR A 451 27.48 9.00 34.77
N SER A 452 26.86 9.24 35.93
CA SER A 452 27.52 9.81 37.11
C SER A 452 28.54 8.86 37.74
N VAL A 453 28.34 7.54 37.58
CA VAL A 453 29.26 6.49 38.03
C VAL A 453 30.17 5.97 36.91
N GLY A 454 30.20 6.65 35.76
CA GLY A 454 31.08 6.30 34.63
C GLY A 454 30.61 5.10 33.79
N LEU A 455 29.36 4.66 33.97
CA LEU A 455 28.73 3.64 33.13
C LEU A 455 28.15 4.29 31.87
N THR A 456 28.83 4.12 30.74
CA THR A 456 28.31 4.47 29.42
C THR A 456 27.74 3.22 28.76
N PHE A 457 26.40 3.14 28.67
CA PHE A 457 25.70 2.02 28.07
C PHE A 457 24.85 2.48 26.88
N GLN A 458 25.02 1.81 25.74
CA GLN A 458 24.17 1.98 24.56
C GLN A 458 23.45 0.65 24.30
N TYR A 459 22.11 0.71 24.28
CA TYR A 459 21.29 -0.41 23.86
C TYR A 459 21.44 -0.62 22.35
N ILE A 460 21.63 -1.87 21.94
CA ILE A 460 21.62 -2.27 20.54
C ILE A 460 20.57 -3.36 20.40
N ASN A 461 19.57 -3.13 19.56
CA ASN A 461 18.62 -4.19 19.25
C ASN A 461 19.29 -5.14 18.23
N GLY A 462 19.93 -6.18 18.73
CA GLY A 462 20.57 -7.21 17.91
C GLY A 462 19.55 -8.16 17.29
N GLY A 463 19.50 -8.22 15.97
CA GLY A 463 18.85 -9.30 15.23
C GLY A 463 19.90 -10.15 14.51
N ASP A 464 19.68 -11.46 14.38
CA ASP A 464 20.53 -12.30 13.53
C ASP A 464 20.33 -11.88 12.06
N PRO A 465 21.35 -11.33 11.37
CA PRO A 465 21.21 -10.87 9.98
C PRO A 465 20.95 -12.02 9.00
N ILE A 466 21.10 -13.28 9.43
CA ILE A 466 20.91 -14.48 8.60
C ILE A 466 19.45 -15.00 8.68
N SER A 467 18.68 -14.63 9.70
CA SER A 467 17.29 -15.10 9.85
C SER A 467 16.29 -14.19 9.13
N SER A 468 16.09 -14.43 7.82
CA SER A 468 15.02 -13.80 7.04
C SER A 468 13.62 -14.39 7.36
N GLY A 469 13.31 -14.64 8.64
CA GLY A 469 12.11 -15.34 9.11
C GLY A 469 11.53 -14.75 10.39
N LEU A 470 10.60 -15.49 11.03
CA LEU A 470 10.01 -15.16 12.33
C LEU A 470 11.12 -14.88 13.36
N GLN A 471 11.27 -13.60 13.72
CA GLN A 471 12.11 -13.19 14.84
C GLN A 471 11.63 -13.90 16.12
N ARG A 472 12.54 -14.27 17.00
CA ARG A 472 12.18 -14.88 18.29
C ARG A 472 11.65 -13.80 19.23
N MET A 473 10.82 -14.15 20.21
CA MET A 473 10.25 -13.15 21.15
C MET A 473 11.31 -12.25 21.82
N PHE A 474 12.51 -12.76 22.10
CA PHE A 474 13.60 -11.92 22.63
C PHE A 474 14.15 -10.94 21.58
N GLU A 475 14.11 -11.25 20.29
CA GLU A 475 14.51 -10.32 19.22
C GLU A 475 13.46 -9.20 18.99
N PHE A 476 12.25 -9.33 19.53
CA PHE A 476 11.20 -8.29 19.45
C PHE A 476 11.22 -7.28 20.61
N THR A 477 11.52 -7.73 21.83
CA THR A 477 11.43 -6.90 23.05
C THR A 477 12.56 -7.13 24.07
N GLY A 478 13.53 -8.01 23.78
CA GLY A 478 14.40 -8.59 24.79
C GLY A 478 15.88 -8.63 24.42
N GLY A 479 16.64 -7.71 25.00
CA GLY A 479 18.04 -8.01 25.28
C GLY A 479 18.17 -9.12 26.34
N GLY A 480 19.21 -9.94 26.26
CA GLY A 480 19.66 -10.75 27.38
C GLY A 480 19.90 -9.86 28.60
N VAL A 481 19.44 -10.32 29.77
CA VAL A 481 19.59 -9.60 31.02
C VAL A 481 20.88 -10.04 31.68
N ALA A 482 21.83 -9.12 31.89
CA ALA A 482 22.93 -9.31 32.80
C ALA A 482 22.66 -8.53 34.08
N VAL A 483 22.42 -9.25 35.17
CA VAL A 483 22.33 -8.70 36.52
C VAL A 483 23.66 -8.98 37.20
N LEU A 484 24.36 -7.91 37.59
CA LEU A 484 25.61 -8.00 38.33
C LEU A 484 25.36 -7.50 39.74
N ASP A 485 25.63 -8.38 40.68
CA ASP A 485 25.81 -8.08 42.10
C ASP A 485 27.33 -8.03 42.33
N PHE A 486 27.88 -6.83 42.24
CA PHE A 486 29.31 -6.55 42.32
C PHE A 486 29.79 -6.64 43.77
N ASP A 487 29.01 -6.17 44.73
CA ASP A 487 29.39 -6.16 46.14
C ASP A 487 29.00 -7.44 46.91
N ARG A 488 28.22 -8.32 46.29
CA ARG A 488 27.76 -9.63 46.78
C ARG A 488 26.80 -9.52 47.96
N ASP A 489 26.01 -8.47 48.03
CA ASP A 489 25.01 -8.28 49.07
C ASP A 489 23.66 -8.96 48.77
N GLU A 490 23.58 -9.70 47.65
CA GLU A 490 22.40 -10.36 47.11
C GLU A 490 21.36 -9.39 46.49
N TRP A 491 21.70 -8.10 46.37
CA TRP A 491 20.95 -7.10 45.62
C TRP A 491 21.62 -6.80 44.28
N PRO A 492 20.83 -6.47 43.24
CA PRO A 492 21.37 -6.15 41.93
C PRO A 492 21.97 -4.73 41.89
N ASP A 493 23.29 -4.63 41.66
CA ASP A 493 24.02 -3.34 41.52
C ASP A 493 23.91 -2.76 40.11
N ALA A 494 24.05 -3.62 39.10
CA ALA A 494 24.03 -3.20 37.71
C ALA A 494 23.13 -4.10 36.86
N TYR A 495 22.29 -3.45 36.05
CA TYR A 495 21.28 -4.09 35.24
C TYR A 495 21.48 -3.72 33.77
N PHE A 496 21.88 -4.69 32.94
CA PHE A 496 22.10 -4.48 31.50
C PHE A 496 21.12 -5.32 30.68
N VAL A 497 20.55 -4.72 29.65
CA VAL A 497 19.65 -5.38 28.69
C VAL A 497 20.29 -5.28 27.30
N GLN A 498 20.75 -6.38 26.70
CA GLN A 498 21.45 -6.34 25.38
C GLN A 498 20.99 -7.43 24.41
N GLY A 499 20.57 -7.06 23.19
CA GLY A 499 20.06 -7.98 22.16
C GLY A 499 21.14 -8.68 21.31
N CYS A 500 22.38 -8.19 21.30
CA CYS A 500 23.49 -8.76 20.52
C CYS A 500 24.62 -9.31 21.40
N ARG A 501 25.66 -9.90 20.78
CA ARG A 501 26.87 -10.28 21.52
C ARG A 501 27.73 -9.04 21.81
N TRP A 502 28.41 -9.04 22.96
CA TRP A 502 29.18 -7.89 23.45
C TRP A 502 30.44 -7.57 22.62
N ASP A 503 30.98 -8.56 21.91
CA ASP A 503 32.15 -8.48 21.03
C ASP A 503 31.88 -7.81 19.67
N GLU A 504 30.64 -7.44 19.38
CA GLU A 504 30.23 -6.71 18.15
C GLU A 504 30.25 -5.18 18.32
N ARG A 505 30.85 -4.67 19.40
CA ARG A 505 31.03 -3.24 19.72
C ARG A 505 32.16 -2.53 18.98
#